data_AF-A0A9P5TRT1-F1
#
_entry.id   AF-A0A9P5TRT1-F1
#
_cell.length_a   1.000
_cell.length_b   1.000
_cell.length_c   1.000
_cell.angle_alpha   90.00
_cell.angle_beta   90.00
_cell.angle_gamma   90.00
#
_symmetry.space_group_name_H-M   'P 1'
#
loop_
_entity.id
_entity.type
_entity.pdbx_description
1 polymer ?
#
loop_
_entity_poly.entity_id
_entity_poly.type
_entity_poly.pdbx_seq_one_letter_code
_entity_poly.pdbx_strand_id
1 'polypeptide(L)'
;MVNKSGKNQYKNCPPRNCPETAKVLRDYHRQGLTNADEIASLFAAEHSELGTLSARSVARRKSDLGLTGSGLTTKNLPLTVKRQLVLDQMNLDPLSRKGPNTIRENILNKTGTSLTRDFVRDEMRLHDPDGFELREPTAKKVHREQLTALGPHHEWSADGHDKLSTIGFPIWAARDKWGSQWLGLWVLPNNRWKLAIGFLYLNLIYILGGMPFQSTTDCGSETITMFGLAVALREIFFPAVPHEELPAHRFLRSVHNITIEQGWKRLRLQWGDNIKAFYLAGVAAYNSNDVDQYNLHEWLWPKFIQQDLDALRDEYNNHKTRYDKNKLLPSGVSPNVAMALYPQYGVESYLIPVDRNVILKLMADIGGEDLIRFLTLFGHFSGRCYPSYAMHLM
;
A
#
# COMPACT_ATOMS: atom_id res chain seq x y z
N MET A 1 -40.28 -62.55 11.86
CA MET A 1 -40.27 -62.10 13.26
C MET A 1 -40.51 -60.59 13.29
N VAL A 2 -41.63 -60.17 13.88
CA VAL A 2 -41.98 -58.74 14.07
C VAL A 2 -41.24 -58.23 15.31
N ASN A 3 -40.45 -57.17 15.16
CA ASN A 3 -39.71 -56.56 16.27
C ASN A 3 -40.70 -55.89 17.24
N LYS A 4 -40.96 -56.54 18.39
CA LYS A 4 -41.94 -56.12 19.41
C LYS A 4 -41.41 -55.10 20.42
N SER A 5 -40.21 -54.57 20.24
CA SER A 5 -39.66 -53.50 21.08
C SER A 5 -39.12 -52.39 20.20
N GLY A 6 -40.02 -51.55 19.69
CA GLY A 6 -39.69 -50.33 18.93
C GLY A 6 -39.02 -49.26 19.78
N LYS A 7 -37.92 -49.57 20.47
CA LYS A 7 -37.04 -48.56 21.07
C LYS A 7 -36.01 -48.14 20.03
N ASN A 8 -36.46 -47.26 19.13
CA ASN A 8 -35.55 -46.55 18.23
C ASN A 8 -34.64 -45.65 19.09
N GLN A 9 -33.33 -45.90 19.05
CA GLN A 9 -32.35 -45.28 19.95
C GLN A 9 -32.11 -43.78 19.64
N TYR A 10 -32.84 -43.24 18.66
CA TYR A 10 -32.80 -41.83 18.25
C TYR A 10 -34.23 -41.27 18.30
N LYS A 11 -34.69 -40.87 19.49
CA LYS A 11 -36.04 -40.29 19.67
C LYS A 11 -36.24 -38.98 18.88
N ASN A 12 -35.16 -38.27 18.54
CA ASN A 12 -35.18 -36.98 17.84
C ASN A 12 -34.31 -37.00 16.56
N CYS A 13 -34.42 -38.01 15.68
CA CYS A 13 -33.77 -37.95 14.36
C CYS A 13 -34.78 -37.39 13.34
N PRO A 14 -34.44 -36.35 12.56
CA PRO A 14 -35.37 -35.80 11.58
C PRO A 14 -35.80 -36.86 10.56
N PRO A 15 -37.00 -36.77 9.98
CA PRO A 15 -37.44 -37.68 8.91
C PRO A 15 -36.43 -37.74 7.76
N ARG A 16 -36.33 -38.90 7.08
CA ARG A 16 -35.37 -39.12 5.98
C ARG A 16 -35.54 -38.10 4.85
N ASN A 17 -36.77 -37.69 4.57
CA ASN A 17 -37.13 -36.79 3.48
C ASN A 17 -37.42 -35.35 3.96
N CYS A 18 -36.96 -34.96 5.15
CA CYS A 18 -37.13 -33.60 5.67
C CYS A 18 -36.43 -32.58 4.75
N PRO A 19 -37.17 -31.68 4.08
CA PRO A 19 -36.60 -30.69 3.15
C PRO A 19 -35.58 -29.77 3.82
N GLU A 20 -35.83 -29.40 5.08
CA GLU A 20 -35.00 -28.50 5.89
C GLU A 20 -33.66 -29.14 6.19
N THR A 21 -33.65 -30.42 6.61
CA THR A 21 -32.41 -31.18 6.81
C THR A 21 -31.62 -31.33 5.51
N ALA A 22 -32.32 -31.58 4.39
CA ALA A 22 -31.67 -31.68 3.08
C ALA A 22 -31.07 -30.34 2.61
N LYS A 23 -31.69 -29.21 2.97
CA LYS A 23 -31.15 -27.88 2.71
C LYS A 23 -29.88 -27.63 3.51
N VAL A 24 -29.91 -27.86 4.82
CA VAL A 24 -28.76 -27.70 5.71
C VAL A 24 -27.55 -28.52 5.23
N LEU A 25 -27.76 -29.79 4.88
CA LEU A 25 -26.68 -30.65 4.39
C LEU A 25 -26.09 -30.18 3.04
N ARG A 26 -26.89 -29.55 2.17
CA ARG A 26 -26.40 -28.92 0.94
C ARG A 26 -25.60 -27.66 1.23
N ASP A 27 -26.02 -26.86 2.20
CA ASP A 27 -25.33 -25.65 2.59
C ASP A 27 -23.97 -25.97 3.23
N TYR A 28 -23.91 -26.95 4.14
CA TYR A 28 -22.64 -27.47 4.67
C TYR A 28 -21.72 -28.04 3.58
N HIS A 29 -22.29 -28.71 2.57
CA HIS A 29 -21.49 -29.19 1.45
C HIS A 29 -20.89 -28.04 0.62
N ARG A 30 -21.66 -26.98 0.37
CA ARG A 30 -21.17 -25.77 -0.32
C ARG A 30 -20.04 -25.09 0.46
N GLN A 31 -20.12 -25.10 1.79
CA GLN A 31 -19.07 -24.59 2.68
C GLN A 31 -17.80 -25.46 2.71
N GLY A 32 -17.78 -26.61 2.02
CA GLY A 32 -16.62 -27.49 1.98
C GLY A 32 -16.54 -28.52 3.11
N LEU A 33 -17.57 -28.61 3.95
CA LEU A 33 -17.62 -29.59 5.03
C LEU A 33 -17.83 -30.99 4.46
N THR A 34 -16.85 -31.86 4.67
CA THR A 34 -16.84 -33.22 4.10
C THR A 34 -16.87 -34.31 5.18
N ASN A 35 -16.26 -34.07 6.34
CA ASN A 35 -16.20 -35.00 7.46
C ASN A 35 -17.59 -35.20 8.10
N ALA A 36 -18.03 -36.45 8.19
CA ALA A 36 -19.37 -36.78 8.67
C ALA A 36 -19.54 -36.58 10.18
N ASP A 37 -18.46 -36.73 10.97
CA ASP A 37 -18.47 -36.48 12.41
C ASP A 37 -18.56 -34.98 12.68
N GLU A 38 -17.76 -34.19 11.97
CA GLU A 38 -17.77 -32.73 12.08
C GLU A 38 -19.13 -32.13 11.69
N ILE A 39 -19.73 -32.61 10.59
CA ILE A 39 -21.07 -32.20 10.17
C ILE A 39 -22.12 -32.61 11.23
N ALA A 40 -22.00 -33.79 11.84
CA ALA A 40 -22.93 -34.23 12.88
C ALA A 40 -22.84 -33.33 14.13
N SER A 41 -21.63 -32.98 14.55
CA SER A 41 -21.41 -32.04 15.66
C SER A 41 -21.93 -30.63 15.34
N LEU A 42 -21.66 -30.12 14.15
CA LEU A 42 -22.12 -28.80 13.73
C LEU A 42 -23.65 -28.74 13.62
N PHE A 43 -24.26 -29.77 13.03
CA PHE A 43 -25.72 -29.89 12.95
C PHE A 43 -26.37 -29.89 14.34
N ALA A 44 -25.77 -30.59 15.32
CA ALA A 44 -26.28 -30.60 16.68
C ALA A 44 -26.14 -29.24 17.39
N ALA A 45 -25.12 -28.46 17.05
CA ALA A 45 -24.88 -27.13 17.62
C ALA A 45 -25.78 -26.04 17.01
N GLU A 46 -25.96 -26.05 15.69
CA GLU A 46 -26.65 -24.97 14.96
C GLU A 46 -28.11 -25.29 14.63
N HIS A 47 -28.49 -26.57 14.58
CA HIS A 47 -29.80 -27.04 14.12
C HIS A 47 -30.46 -28.06 15.05
N SER A 48 -30.23 -27.90 16.35
CA SER A 48 -30.80 -28.77 17.40
C SER A 48 -32.34 -28.86 17.33
N GLU A 49 -33.01 -27.84 16.81
CA GLU A 49 -34.45 -27.77 16.59
C GLU A 49 -34.95 -28.76 15.52
N LEU A 50 -34.09 -29.15 14.58
CA LEU A 50 -34.38 -30.16 13.56
C LEU A 50 -34.11 -31.59 14.07
N GLY A 51 -33.53 -31.73 15.26
CA GLY A 51 -33.16 -32.98 15.89
C GLY A 51 -31.66 -33.28 15.81
N THR A 52 -31.30 -34.56 15.84
CA THR A 52 -29.92 -35.04 15.95
C THR A 52 -29.59 -36.02 14.82
N LEU A 53 -28.39 -35.88 14.26
CA LEU A 53 -27.87 -36.77 13.23
C LEU A 53 -26.59 -37.44 13.72
N SER A 54 -26.50 -38.76 13.59
CA SER A 54 -25.22 -39.46 13.74
C SER A 54 -24.38 -39.34 12.46
N ALA A 55 -23.05 -39.44 12.56
CA ALA A 55 -22.16 -39.41 11.41
C ALA A 55 -22.54 -40.43 10.31
N ARG A 56 -22.97 -41.64 10.71
CA ARG A 56 -23.49 -42.65 9.77
C ARG A 56 -24.76 -42.17 9.05
N SER A 57 -25.63 -41.44 9.74
CA SER A 57 -26.85 -40.87 9.15
C SER A 57 -26.52 -39.72 8.19
N VAL A 58 -25.54 -38.88 8.53
CA VAL A 58 -25.02 -37.82 7.65
C VAL A 58 -24.44 -38.43 6.37
N ALA A 59 -23.55 -39.42 6.48
CA ALA A 59 -22.94 -40.08 5.33
C ALA A 59 -23.98 -40.69 4.38
N ARG A 60 -24.98 -41.39 4.92
CA ARG A 60 -26.09 -41.95 4.13
C ARG A 60 -26.92 -40.86 3.46
N ARG A 61 -27.30 -39.80 4.17
CA ARG A 61 -28.10 -38.70 3.60
C ARG A 61 -27.34 -37.93 2.53
N LYS A 62 -26.04 -37.71 2.70
CA LYS A 62 -25.19 -37.12 1.66
C LYS A 62 -25.18 -37.96 0.40
N SER A 63 -25.10 -39.28 0.53
CA SER A 63 -25.21 -40.21 -0.60
C SER A 63 -26.58 -40.13 -1.28
N ASP A 64 -27.68 -40.13 -0.51
CA ASP A 64 -29.04 -40.00 -1.04
C ASP A 64 -29.25 -38.67 -1.80
N LEU A 65 -28.54 -37.61 -1.38
CA LEU A 65 -28.58 -36.27 -2.00
C LEU A 65 -27.57 -36.09 -3.15
N GLY A 66 -26.76 -37.09 -3.46
CA GLY A 66 -25.72 -37.01 -4.49
C GLY A 66 -24.52 -36.11 -4.12
N LEU A 67 -24.36 -35.77 -2.84
CA LEU A 67 -23.28 -34.90 -2.34
C LEU A 67 -21.99 -35.71 -2.21
N THR A 68 -21.21 -35.69 -3.28
CA THR A 68 -20.01 -36.51 -3.45
C THR A 68 -18.73 -35.71 -3.24
N GLY A 69 -17.64 -36.40 -2.91
CA GLY A 69 -16.32 -35.78 -2.75
C GLY A 69 -15.69 -35.42 -4.09
N SER A 70 -14.77 -34.46 -4.06
CA SER A 70 -14.12 -33.87 -5.24
C SER A 70 -13.55 -34.86 -6.24
N GLY A 71 -12.95 -35.97 -5.79
CA GLY A 71 -12.39 -37.00 -6.66
C GLY A 71 -13.44 -37.68 -7.55
N LEU A 72 -14.55 -38.10 -6.96
CA LEU A 72 -15.62 -38.79 -7.68
C LEU A 72 -16.36 -37.82 -8.62
N THR A 73 -16.66 -36.61 -8.13
CA THR A 73 -17.30 -35.56 -8.92
C THR A 73 -16.44 -35.16 -10.12
N THR A 74 -15.13 -34.94 -9.94
CA THR A 74 -14.23 -34.56 -11.05
C THR A 74 -14.12 -35.66 -12.11
N LYS A 75 -14.15 -36.94 -11.69
CA LYS A 75 -14.08 -38.08 -12.61
C LYS A 75 -15.35 -38.23 -13.44
N ASN A 76 -16.51 -38.06 -12.82
CA ASN A 76 -17.80 -38.33 -13.45
C ASN A 76 -18.37 -37.13 -14.22
N LEU A 77 -17.95 -35.90 -13.92
CA LEU A 77 -18.43 -34.70 -14.60
C LEU A 77 -17.77 -34.56 -15.99
N PRO A 78 -18.56 -34.29 -17.06
CA PRO A 78 -18.02 -34.11 -18.41
C PRO A 78 -16.95 -33.01 -18.46
N LEU A 79 -15.88 -33.24 -19.22
CA LEU A 79 -14.73 -32.33 -19.30
C LEU A 79 -15.14 -30.89 -19.64
N THR A 80 -16.05 -30.73 -20.59
CA THR A 80 -16.59 -29.43 -21.01
C THR A 80 -17.21 -28.66 -19.85
N VAL A 81 -18.00 -29.35 -19.01
CA VAL A 81 -18.69 -28.74 -17.87
C VAL A 81 -17.71 -28.35 -16.77
N LYS A 82 -16.79 -29.25 -16.38
CA LYS A 82 -15.80 -28.92 -15.32
C LYS A 82 -14.77 -27.87 -15.75
N ARG A 83 -14.41 -27.83 -17.04
CA ARG A 83 -13.56 -26.76 -17.58
C ARG A 83 -14.27 -25.41 -17.54
N GLN A 84 -15.53 -25.36 -17.97
CA GLN A 84 -16.32 -24.12 -17.95
C GLN A 84 -16.43 -23.55 -16.53
N LEU A 85 -16.64 -24.39 -15.52
CA LEU A 85 -16.68 -23.96 -14.11
C LEU A 85 -15.38 -23.27 -13.64
N VAL A 86 -14.22 -23.74 -14.11
CA VAL A 86 -12.92 -23.13 -13.80
C VAL A 86 -12.77 -21.80 -14.52
N LEU A 87 -13.07 -21.77 -15.83
CA LEU A 87 -12.99 -20.55 -16.65
C LEU A 87 -13.93 -19.45 -16.15
N ASP A 88 -15.16 -19.80 -15.75
CA ASP A 88 -16.12 -18.85 -15.19
C ASP A 88 -15.60 -18.21 -13.91
N GLN A 89 -14.91 -18.97 -13.04
CA GLN A 89 -14.30 -18.38 -11.85
C GLN A 89 -13.04 -17.57 -12.16
N MET A 90 -12.26 -17.95 -13.18
CA MET A 90 -11.10 -17.17 -13.63
C MET A 90 -11.53 -15.82 -14.24
N ASN A 91 -12.61 -15.79 -15.01
CA ASN A 91 -13.17 -14.54 -15.54
C ASN A 91 -13.60 -13.55 -14.45
N LEU A 92 -13.95 -14.05 -13.26
CA LEU A 92 -14.26 -13.23 -12.07
C LEU A 92 -13.01 -12.81 -11.28
N ASP A 93 -11.82 -13.07 -11.80
CA ASP A 93 -10.53 -12.69 -11.23
C ASP A 93 -9.58 -12.21 -12.34
N PRO A 94 -9.88 -11.08 -13.00
CA PRO A 94 -9.11 -10.58 -14.15
C PRO A 94 -7.66 -10.18 -13.83
N LEU A 95 -7.30 -10.16 -12.53
CA LEU A 95 -5.94 -9.86 -12.05
C LEU A 95 -5.20 -11.11 -11.55
N SER A 96 -5.78 -12.30 -11.74
CA SER A 96 -5.17 -13.60 -11.45
C SER A 96 -4.67 -13.77 -10.00
N ARG A 97 -5.34 -13.13 -9.04
CA ARG A 97 -4.92 -13.08 -7.64
C ARG A 97 -5.27 -14.33 -6.85
N LYS A 98 -6.30 -15.09 -7.25
CA LYS A 98 -6.88 -16.21 -6.49
C LYS A 98 -6.24 -17.54 -6.85
N GLY A 99 -5.54 -18.14 -5.89
CA GLY A 99 -4.88 -19.44 -6.08
C GLY A 99 -5.85 -20.60 -6.38
N PRO A 100 -5.33 -21.76 -6.84
CA PRO A 100 -6.17 -22.93 -7.18
C PRO A 100 -7.10 -23.39 -6.06
N ASN A 101 -6.70 -23.27 -4.79
CA ASN A 101 -7.56 -23.60 -3.65
C ASN A 101 -8.76 -22.64 -3.56
N THR A 102 -8.52 -21.35 -3.68
CA THR A 102 -9.56 -20.32 -3.63
C THR A 102 -10.51 -20.43 -4.81
N ILE A 103 -10.01 -20.70 -6.01
CA ILE A 103 -10.87 -20.95 -7.19
C ILE A 103 -11.74 -22.19 -6.97
N ARG A 104 -11.15 -23.30 -6.50
CA ARG A 104 -11.89 -24.52 -6.15
C ARG A 104 -12.99 -24.26 -5.11
N GLU A 105 -12.68 -23.53 -4.05
CA GLU A 105 -13.64 -23.18 -2.99
C GLU A 105 -14.76 -22.29 -3.53
N ASN A 106 -14.46 -21.33 -4.41
CA ASN A 106 -15.47 -20.49 -5.05
C ASN A 106 -16.41 -21.28 -5.96
N ILE A 107 -15.89 -22.27 -6.71
CA ILE A 107 -16.71 -23.18 -7.52
C ILE A 107 -17.67 -23.94 -6.60
N LEU A 108 -17.15 -24.52 -5.52
CA LEU A 108 -17.96 -25.29 -4.57
C LEU A 108 -19.04 -24.44 -3.89
N ASN A 109 -18.66 -23.25 -3.41
CA ASN A 109 -19.59 -22.32 -2.77
C ASN A 109 -20.74 -21.90 -3.70
N LYS A 110 -20.42 -21.58 -4.96
CA LYS A 110 -21.42 -21.04 -5.91
C LYS A 110 -22.28 -22.10 -6.56
N THR A 111 -21.72 -23.25 -6.91
CA THR A 111 -22.42 -24.27 -7.71
C THR A 111 -22.75 -25.53 -6.93
N GLY A 112 -22.16 -25.72 -5.75
CA GLY A 112 -22.22 -26.99 -5.02
C GLY A 112 -21.41 -28.10 -5.67
N THR A 113 -20.59 -27.80 -6.70
CA THR A 113 -19.78 -28.80 -7.40
C THR A 113 -18.38 -28.83 -6.82
N SER A 114 -17.97 -29.98 -6.30
CA SER A 114 -16.63 -30.18 -5.74
C SER A 114 -15.66 -30.67 -6.82
N LEU A 115 -14.60 -29.90 -7.12
CA LEU A 115 -13.54 -30.30 -8.06
C LEU A 115 -12.23 -30.58 -7.32
N THR A 116 -11.40 -31.48 -7.87
CA THR A 116 -10.06 -31.73 -7.32
C THR A 116 -9.15 -30.52 -7.54
N ARG A 117 -8.26 -30.27 -6.58
CA ARG A 117 -7.27 -29.19 -6.67
C ARG A 117 -6.38 -29.34 -7.89
N ASP A 118 -5.96 -30.56 -8.20
CA ASP A 118 -5.04 -30.82 -9.31
C ASP A 118 -5.69 -30.48 -10.66
N PHE A 119 -6.94 -30.92 -10.89
CA PHE A 119 -7.68 -30.53 -12.10
C PHE A 119 -7.83 -29.01 -12.23
N VAL A 120 -8.22 -28.32 -11.16
CA VAL A 120 -8.35 -26.85 -11.17
C VAL A 120 -7.00 -26.17 -11.44
N ARG A 121 -5.92 -26.63 -10.80
CA ARG A 121 -4.57 -26.10 -11.02
C ARG A 121 -4.13 -26.27 -12.47
N ASP A 122 -4.33 -27.46 -13.04
CA ASP A 122 -3.84 -27.79 -14.37
C ASP A 122 -4.60 -27.02 -15.45
N GLU A 123 -5.93 -26.85 -15.30
CA GLU A 123 -6.73 -25.98 -16.17
C GLU A 123 -6.35 -24.49 -16.01
N MET A 124 -6.12 -24.00 -14.78
CA MET A 124 -5.66 -22.63 -14.60
C MET A 124 -4.28 -22.39 -15.24
N ARG A 125 -3.35 -23.35 -15.17
CA ARG A 125 -2.04 -23.26 -15.83
C ARG A 125 -2.14 -23.25 -17.35
N LEU A 126 -3.09 -24.01 -17.91
CA LEU A 126 -3.32 -24.07 -19.35
C LEU A 126 -3.81 -22.74 -19.90
N HIS A 127 -4.65 -22.02 -19.14
CA HIS A 127 -5.32 -20.80 -19.60
C HIS A 127 -4.67 -19.50 -19.12
N ASP A 128 -3.91 -19.54 -18.03
CA ASP A 128 -3.24 -18.37 -17.44
C ASP A 128 -1.90 -18.79 -16.80
N PRO A 129 -0.88 -19.14 -17.61
CA PRO A 129 0.45 -19.46 -17.11
C PRO A 129 1.08 -18.27 -16.39
N ASP A 130 0.90 -17.05 -16.90
CA ASP A 130 1.44 -15.79 -16.34
C ASP A 130 0.90 -15.52 -14.92
N GLY A 131 -0.37 -15.83 -14.66
CA GLY A 131 -0.98 -15.75 -13.34
C GLY A 131 -0.30 -16.62 -12.28
N PHE A 132 0.36 -17.73 -12.65
CA PHE A 132 1.16 -18.53 -11.72
C PHE A 132 2.53 -17.92 -11.46
N GLU A 133 3.17 -17.35 -12.48
CA GLU A 133 4.44 -16.64 -12.32
C GLU A 133 4.28 -15.41 -11.40
N LEU A 134 3.16 -14.68 -11.51
CA LEU A 134 2.82 -13.57 -10.62
C LEU A 134 2.66 -13.98 -9.14
N ARG A 135 2.40 -15.27 -8.87
CA ARG A 135 2.13 -15.81 -7.53
C ARG A 135 3.24 -16.71 -6.99
N GLU A 136 4.30 -16.96 -7.77
CA GLU A 136 5.49 -17.65 -7.32
C GLU A 136 6.02 -16.98 -6.03
N PRO A 137 6.19 -17.71 -4.92
CA PRO A 137 6.68 -17.15 -3.65
C PRO A 137 8.03 -16.42 -3.80
N THR A 138 8.83 -16.87 -4.78
CA THR A 138 10.13 -16.35 -5.19
C THR A 138 10.04 -15.14 -6.11
N ALA A 139 8.96 -14.97 -6.88
CA ALA A 139 8.76 -13.80 -7.74
C ALA A 139 8.67 -12.48 -6.94
N LYS A 140 8.35 -12.55 -5.64
CA LYS A 140 8.23 -11.38 -4.75
C LYS A 140 9.48 -11.05 -3.93
N LYS A 141 10.51 -11.90 -3.96
CA LYS A 141 11.81 -11.53 -3.37
C LYS A 141 12.62 -10.81 -4.43
N VAL A 142 12.33 -9.51 -4.60
CA VAL A 142 13.26 -8.61 -5.29
C VAL A 142 14.61 -8.75 -4.60
N HIS A 143 15.61 -9.22 -5.33
CA HIS A 143 16.98 -9.27 -4.85
C HIS A 143 17.39 -7.82 -4.57
N ARG A 144 17.51 -7.46 -3.29
CA ARG A 144 17.84 -6.09 -2.91
C ARG A 144 19.35 -5.93 -3.01
N GLU A 145 19.79 -5.21 -4.03
CA GLU A 145 21.19 -4.79 -4.14
C GLU A 145 21.50 -3.74 -3.08
N GLN A 146 22.77 -3.68 -2.66
CA GLN A 146 23.23 -2.63 -1.76
C GLN A 146 23.11 -1.27 -2.47
N LEU A 147 22.62 -0.27 -1.74
CA LEU A 147 22.55 1.09 -2.26
C LEU A 147 23.97 1.65 -2.45
N THR A 148 24.20 2.28 -3.60
CA THR A 148 25.44 2.96 -3.96
C THR A 148 25.16 4.41 -4.36
N ALA A 149 26.12 5.29 -4.07
CA ALA A 149 26.13 6.70 -4.43
C ALA A 149 27.57 7.21 -4.30
N LEU A 150 27.99 8.13 -5.18
CA LEU A 150 29.38 8.60 -5.24
C LEU A 150 29.74 9.58 -4.12
N GLY A 151 28.76 10.34 -3.64
CA GLY A 151 28.94 11.35 -2.58
C GLY A 151 27.63 12.09 -2.28
N PRO A 152 27.65 13.07 -1.38
CA PRO A 152 26.52 13.96 -1.13
C PRO A 152 25.94 14.56 -2.42
N HIS A 153 24.62 14.66 -2.48
CA HIS A 153 23.86 15.22 -3.61
C HIS A 153 24.07 14.52 -4.95
N HIS A 154 24.73 13.36 -4.97
CA HIS A 154 24.84 12.53 -6.18
C HIS A 154 23.46 12.04 -6.62
N GLU A 155 22.62 11.62 -5.67
CA GLU A 155 21.25 11.19 -5.97
C GLU A 155 20.29 11.65 -4.87
N TRP A 156 19.23 12.35 -5.26
CA TRP A 156 18.09 12.65 -4.39
C TRP A 156 16.93 11.71 -4.71
N SER A 157 16.50 10.95 -3.71
CA SER A 157 15.33 10.06 -3.78
C SER A 157 14.13 10.77 -3.18
N ALA A 158 13.08 10.94 -3.97
CA ALA A 158 11.88 11.68 -3.61
C ALA A 158 10.60 10.89 -3.91
N ASP A 159 9.56 11.14 -3.13
CA ASP A 159 8.32 10.34 -3.15
C ASP A 159 7.18 11.01 -2.35
N GLY A 160 5.95 10.60 -2.64
CA GLY A 160 4.75 10.97 -1.88
C GLY A 160 4.32 9.87 -0.91
N HIS A 161 3.87 10.23 0.28
CA HIS A 161 3.41 9.29 1.30
C HIS A 161 1.94 9.51 1.64
N ASP A 162 1.12 8.50 1.31
CA ASP A 162 -0.34 8.59 1.33
C ASP A 162 -1.01 8.28 2.68
N LYS A 163 -0.23 8.00 3.72
CA LYS A 163 -0.81 7.53 4.99
C LYS A 163 -1.72 8.55 5.66
N LEU A 164 -1.38 9.83 5.57
CA LEU A 164 -2.19 10.93 6.10
C LEU A 164 -3.19 11.46 5.06
N SER A 165 -3.18 10.97 3.81
CA SER A 165 -4.19 11.31 2.80
C SER A 165 -5.61 10.96 3.26
N THR A 166 -5.76 9.95 4.12
CA THR A 166 -7.07 9.60 4.70
C THR A 166 -7.69 10.67 5.59
N ILE A 167 -6.88 11.61 6.08
CA ILE A 167 -7.32 12.75 6.89
C ILE A 167 -7.09 14.09 6.16
N GLY A 168 -6.81 14.05 4.85
CA GLY A 168 -6.66 15.25 4.01
C GLY A 168 -5.25 15.84 3.93
N PHE A 169 -4.23 15.22 4.54
CA PHE A 169 -2.90 15.82 4.68
C PHE A 169 -1.79 14.92 4.11
N PRO A 170 -1.78 14.62 2.79
CA PRO A 170 -0.68 13.87 2.19
C PRO A 170 0.67 14.56 2.41
N ILE A 171 1.74 13.77 2.42
CA ILE A 171 3.12 14.26 2.60
C ILE A 171 3.91 13.99 1.32
N TRP A 172 4.83 14.89 0.98
CA TRP A 172 5.88 14.64 -0.02
C TRP A 172 7.25 14.93 0.60
N ALA A 173 8.28 14.24 0.14
CA ALA A 173 9.62 14.43 0.67
C ALA A 173 10.73 14.10 -0.30
N ALA A 174 11.92 14.57 0.04
CA ALA A 174 13.15 14.26 -0.65
C ALA A 174 14.25 13.89 0.36
N ARG A 175 15.08 12.91 -0.01
CA ARG A 175 16.22 12.45 0.77
C ARG A 175 17.48 12.35 -0.08
N ASP A 176 18.60 12.72 0.50
CA ASP A 176 19.91 12.40 -0.06
C ASP A 176 20.21 10.91 0.10
N LYS A 177 20.58 10.24 -0.99
CA LYS A 177 20.86 8.80 -0.97
C LYS A 177 22.13 8.46 -0.20
N TRP A 178 23.20 9.23 -0.39
CA TRP A 178 24.51 8.94 0.20
C TRP A 178 24.50 9.12 1.71
N GLY A 179 24.15 10.31 2.19
CA GLY A 179 24.11 10.65 3.62
C GLY A 179 22.83 10.19 4.32
N SER A 180 21.82 9.72 3.58
CA SER A 180 20.49 9.42 4.13
C SER A 180 19.82 10.62 4.82
N GLN A 181 20.20 11.85 4.44
CA GLN A 181 19.66 13.08 5.02
C GLN A 181 18.26 13.35 4.45
N TRP A 182 17.31 13.74 5.31
CA TRP A 182 16.06 14.34 4.86
C TRP A 182 16.33 15.76 4.38
N LEU A 183 16.18 15.98 3.08
CA LEU A 183 16.37 17.29 2.46
C LEU A 183 15.13 18.17 2.65
N GLY A 184 13.95 17.55 2.66
CA GLY A 184 12.73 18.19 3.14
C GLY A 184 11.56 17.22 3.26
N LEU A 185 10.59 17.65 4.05
CA LEU A 185 9.34 16.98 4.39
C LEU A 185 8.24 18.04 4.32
N TRP A 186 7.24 17.84 3.47
CA TRP A 186 6.19 18.83 3.25
C TRP A 186 4.81 18.20 3.27
N VAL A 187 3.90 18.80 4.02
CA VAL A 187 2.48 18.48 3.92
C VAL A 187 1.86 19.24 2.75
N LEU A 188 1.03 18.56 1.97
CA LEU A 188 0.46 19.09 0.72
C LEU A 188 -1.07 19.03 0.74
N PRO A 189 -1.76 19.98 0.10
CA PRO A 189 -3.20 19.88 -0.10
C PRO A 189 -3.56 18.70 -1.03
N ASN A 190 -2.69 18.41 -1.99
CA ASN A 190 -2.82 17.26 -2.88
C ASN A 190 -1.46 16.84 -3.43
N ASN A 191 -0.98 15.66 -3.04
CA ASN A 191 0.29 15.10 -3.54
C ASN A 191 0.21 14.51 -4.96
N ARG A 192 -0.96 14.54 -5.62
CA ARG A 192 -1.12 14.13 -7.02
C ARG A 192 -0.98 15.30 -7.99
N TRP A 193 -0.78 16.51 -7.48
CA TRP A 193 -0.63 17.72 -8.30
C TRP A 193 0.81 17.90 -8.75
N LYS A 194 1.07 17.57 -10.02
CA LYS A 194 2.41 17.63 -10.63
C LYS A 194 3.13 18.97 -10.48
N LEU A 195 2.39 20.09 -10.51
CA LEU A 195 2.97 21.42 -10.35
C LEU A 195 3.44 21.66 -8.91
N ALA A 196 2.72 21.16 -7.91
CA ALA A 196 3.14 21.27 -6.51
C ALA A 196 4.44 20.51 -6.26
N ILE A 197 4.58 19.31 -6.82
CA ILE A 197 5.84 18.54 -6.75
C ILE A 197 6.97 19.26 -7.47
N GLY A 198 6.71 19.78 -8.68
CA GLY A 198 7.67 20.60 -9.41
C GLY A 198 8.13 21.82 -8.62
N PHE A 199 7.20 22.50 -7.94
CA PHE A 199 7.49 23.62 -7.05
C PHE A 199 8.36 23.23 -5.86
N LEU A 200 8.04 22.13 -5.16
CA LEU A 200 8.86 21.67 -4.04
C LEU A 200 10.28 21.29 -4.47
N TYR A 201 10.43 20.69 -5.65
CA TYR A 201 11.74 20.38 -6.22
C TYR A 201 12.55 21.65 -6.50
N LEU A 202 11.95 22.66 -7.14
CA LEU A 202 12.62 23.95 -7.39
C LEU A 202 12.93 24.69 -6.09
N ASN A 203 12.01 24.69 -5.13
CA ASN A 203 12.21 25.31 -3.83
C ASN A 203 13.40 24.66 -3.09
N LEU A 204 13.51 23.33 -3.14
CA LEU A 204 14.64 22.62 -2.56
C LEU A 204 15.97 23.01 -3.23
N ILE A 205 15.98 23.09 -4.56
CA ILE A 205 17.14 23.56 -5.33
C ILE A 205 17.53 24.98 -4.93
N TYR A 206 16.55 25.87 -4.81
CA TYR A 206 16.76 27.26 -4.40
C TYR A 206 17.38 27.35 -3.00
N ILE A 207 16.79 26.66 -2.01
CA ILE A 207 17.25 26.64 -0.62
C ILE A 207 18.69 26.13 -0.53
N LEU A 208 19.00 25.01 -1.19
CA LEU A 208 20.34 24.42 -1.17
C LEU A 208 21.34 25.16 -2.07
N GLY A 209 20.88 26.03 -2.98
CA GLY A 209 21.73 26.75 -3.94
C GLY A 209 22.28 25.88 -5.07
N GLY A 210 21.70 24.69 -5.27
CA GLY A 210 22.13 23.77 -6.29
C GLY A 210 21.17 22.60 -6.48
N MET A 211 21.35 21.88 -7.58
CA MET A 211 20.55 20.71 -7.95
C MET A 211 21.36 19.42 -7.80
N PRO A 212 20.70 18.25 -7.63
CA PRO A 212 21.44 17.00 -7.50
C PRO A 212 22.03 16.57 -8.85
N PHE A 213 23.03 15.69 -8.79
CA PHE A 213 23.56 15.01 -9.98
C PHE A 213 22.60 13.95 -10.56
N GLN A 214 21.63 13.48 -9.79
CA GLN A 214 20.52 12.69 -10.29
C GLN A 214 19.36 12.84 -9.31
N SER A 215 18.13 12.84 -9.81
CA SER A 215 16.95 12.66 -8.96
C SER A 215 16.26 11.33 -9.28
N THR A 216 15.62 10.72 -8.29
CA THR A 216 14.87 9.48 -8.46
C THR A 216 13.52 9.57 -7.78
N THR A 217 12.48 9.15 -8.49
CA THR A 217 11.13 9.05 -7.96
C THR A 217 10.44 7.80 -8.48
N ASP A 218 9.31 7.45 -7.88
CA ASP A 218 8.42 6.47 -8.47
C ASP A 218 7.82 6.97 -9.79
N CYS A 219 7.42 6.01 -10.64
CA CYS A 219 6.77 6.28 -11.93
C CYS A 219 5.30 6.70 -11.73
N GLY A 220 5.11 7.87 -11.15
CA GLY A 220 3.82 8.54 -10.96
C GLY A 220 3.55 9.59 -12.04
N SER A 221 2.28 9.87 -12.32
CA SER A 221 1.89 10.95 -13.25
C SER A 221 2.26 12.34 -12.71
N GLU A 222 2.38 12.44 -11.39
CA GLU A 222 2.67 13.63 -10.62
C GLU A 222 4.17 14.02 -10.67
N THR A 223 5.06 13.07 -10.95
CA THR A 223 6.51 13.31 -10.96
C THR A 223 7.05 13.73 -12.34
N ILE A 224 6.20 13.76 -13.37
CA ILE A 224 6.55 14.16 -14.74
C ILE A 224 7.12 15.58 -14.81
N THR A 225 6.56 16.53 -14.05
CA THR A 225 7.08 17.91 -14.02
C THR A 225 8.48 17.95 -13.42
N MET A 226 8.74 17.18 -12.36
CA MET A 226 10.07 17.10 -11.75
C MET A 226 11.10 16.50 -12.73
N PHE A 227 10.71 15.46 -13.48
CA PHE A 227 11.55 14.93 -14.57
C PHE A 227 11.92 16.01 -15.58
N GLY A 228 10.93 16.72 -16.13
CA GLY A 228 11.18 17.78 -17.12
C GLY A 228 12.09 18.89 -16.59
N LEU A 229 11.87 19.32 -15.35
CA LEU A 229 12.71 20.33 -14.68
C LEU A 229 14.14 19.81 -14.45
N ALA A 230 14.31 18.57 -14.01
CA ALA A 230 15.62 17.98 -13.77
C ALA A 230 16.45 17.90 -15.06
N VAL A 231 15.84 17.53 -16.18
CA VAL A 231 16.51 17.49 -17.49
C VAL A 231 16.87 18.91 -17.95
N ALA A 232 15.89 19.82 -18.00
CA ALA A 232 16.12 21.18 -18.50
C ALA A 232 17.15 21.95 -17.68
N LEU A 233 17.09 21.87 -16.34
CA LEU A 233 18.08 22.52 -15.48
C LEU A 233 19.46 21.89 -15.64
N ARG A 234 19.55 20.58 -15.89
CA ARG A 234 20.84 19.93 -16.12
C ARG A 234 21.50 20.42 -17.40
N GLU A 235 20.73 20.55 -18.49
CA GLU A 235 21.22 21.11 -19.75
C GLU A 235 21.72 22.55 -19.59
N ILE A 236 21.07 23.36 -18.75
CA ILE A 236 21.46 24.75 -18.51
C ILE A 236 22.71 24.85 -17.62
N PHE A 237 22.74 24.14 -16.50
CA PHE A 237 23.75 24.35 -15.44
C PHE A 237 24.89 23.34 -15.47
N PHE A 238 24.78 22.25 -16.22
CA PHE A 238 25.83 21.25 -16.38
C PHE A 238 25.74 20.54 -17.74
N PRO A 239 25.94 21.26 -18.86
CA PRO A 239 25.80 20.73 -20.22
C PRO A 239 26.88 19.71 -20.60
N ALA A 240 27.94 19.57 -19.79
CA ALA A 240 29.09 18.71 -20.09
C ALA A 240 28.75 17.21 -20.09
N VAL A 241 27.63 16.80 -19.49
CA VAL A 241 27.17 15.41 -19.45
C VAL A 241 25.78 15.32 -20.06
N PRO A 242 25.65 14.71 -21.26
CA PRO A 242 24.36 14.51 -21.92
C PRO A 242 23.41 13.63 -21.11
N HIS A 243 22.11 13.89 -21.23
CA HIS A 243 21.07 13.11 -20.55
C HIS A 243 21.06 11.65 -21.00
N GLU A 244 21.37 11.38 -22.26
CA GLU A 244 21.40 10.04 -22.85
C GLU A 244 22.52 9.16 -22.25
N GLU A 245 23.62 9.78 -21.82
CA GLU A 245 24.73 9.08 -21.17
C GLU A 245 24.45 8.86 -19.69
N LEU A 246 24.03 9.93 -18.99
CA LEU A 246 23.70 9.88 -17.57
C LEU A 246 22.42 10.69 -17.31
N PRO A 247 21.28 10.02 -17.05
CA PRO A 247 20.01 10.72 -16.95
C PRO A 247 19.94 11.54 -15.66
N ALA A 248 19.60 12.83 -15.81
CA ALA A 248 19.37 13.75 -14.68
C ALA A 248 18.23 13.31 -13.74
N HIS A 249 17.32 12.48 -14.23
CA HIS A 249 16.23 11.90 -13.45
C HIS A 249 15.96 10.45 -13.87
N ARG A 250 15.67 9.55 -12.91
CA ARG A 250 15.23 8.18 -13.19
C ARG A 250 13.94 7.84 -12.48
N PHE A 251 13.01 7.25 -13.22
CA PHE A 251 11.84 6.60 -12.65
C PHE A 251 12.21 5.21 -12.13
N LEU A 252 11.85 4.95 -10.88
CA LEU A 252 11.99 3.66 -10.23
C LEU A 252 10.61 3.00 -10.06
N ARG A 253 10.62 1.69 -9.87
CA ARG A 253 9.47 1.01 -9.25
C ARG A 253 9.54 1.32 -7.75
N SER A 254 8.40 1.51 -7.07
CA SER A 254 8.33 1.72 -5.60
C SER A 254 9.25 0.79 -4.80
N VAL A 255 9.25 -0.50 -5.12
CA VAL A 255 10.09 -1.52 -4.46
C VAL A 255 11.60 -1.26 -4.57
N HIS A 256 12.04 -0.44 -5.52
CA HIS A 256 13.42 -0.05 -5.77
C HIS A 256 13.75 1.36 -5.25
N ASN A 257 12.76 2.17 -4.85
CA ASN A 257 12.96 3.49 -4.23
C ASN A 257 13.28 3.36 -2.73
N ILE A 258 14.26 2.51 -2.43
CA ILE A 258 14.53 1.99 -1.08
C ILE A 258 14.90 3.12 -0.10
N THR A 259 15.62 4.15 -0.55
CA THR A 259 16.11 5.24 0.29
C THR A 259 14.98 5.98 1.00
N ILE A 260 13.96 6.40 0.26
CA ILE A 260 12.83 7.14 0.83
C ILE A 260 11.82 6.22 1.52
N GLU A 261 11.57 5.03 0.99
CA GLU A 261 10.70 4.02 1.59
C GLU A 261 11.17 3.59 3.00
N GLN A 262 12.49 3.44 3.20
CA GLN A 262 13.05 3.21 4.54
C GLN A 262 12.78 4.39 5.49
N GLY A 263 12.83 5.60 4.97
CA GLY A 263 12.49 6.82 5.71
C GLY A 263 11.02 6.84 6.12
N TRP A 264 10.12 6.55 5.18
CA TRP A 264 8.68 6.52 5.41
C TRP A 264 8.26 5.55 6.49
N LYS A 265 8.83 4.34 6.50
CA LYS A 265 8.55 3.36 7.53
C LYS A 265 8.81 3.92 8.94
N ARG A 266 9.93 4.62 9.12
CA ARG A 266 10.28 5.22 10.42
C ARG A 266 9.34 6.36 10.79
N LEU A 267 9.14 7.31 9.87
CA LEU A 267 8.29 8.48 10.08
C LEU A 267 6.84 8.08 10.42
N ARG A 268 6.31 7.08 9.71
CA ARG A 268 4.98 6.54 10.01
C ARG A 268 4.89 5.97 11.42
N LEU A 269 5.81 5.07 11.78
CA LEU A 269 5.72 4.34 13.05
C LEU A 269 5.96 5.23 14.27
N GLN A 270 6.82 6.25 14.14
CA GLN A 270 7.19 7.11 15.27
C GLN A 270 6.25 8.30 15.44
N TRP A 271 5.67 8.81 14.35
CA TRP A 271 4.87 10.03 14.39
C TRP A 271 3.55 9.94 13.60
N GLY A 272 3.56 9.45 12.35
CA GLY A 272 2.38 9.51 11.48
C GLY A 272 1.16 8.74 12.00
N ASP A 273 1.35 7.55 12.58
CA ASP A 273 0.27 6.77 13.19
C ASP A 273 -0.27 7.47 14.47
N ASN A 274 0.57 8.22 15.20
CA ASN A 274 0.17 8.97 16.40
C ASN A 274 -0.65 10.21 16.05
N ILE A 275 -0.20 11.02 15.07
CA ILE A 275 -0.96 12.20 14.61
C ILE A 275 -2.34 11.80 14.11
N LYS A 276 -2.43 10.71 13.36
CA LYS A 276 -3.73 10.19 12.93
C LYS A 276 -4.62 9.80 14.12
N ALA A 277 -4.07 9.21 15.18
CA ALA A 277 -4.83 8.87 16.37
C ALA A 277 -5.35 10.14 17.10
N PHE A 278 -4.52 11.17 17.25
CA PHE A 278 -4.93 12.45 17.82
C PHE A 278 -6.02 13.12 16.99
N TYR A 279 -5.87 13.12 15.66
CA TYR A 279 -6.89 13.63 14.74
C TYR A 279 -8.24 12.93 14.95
N LEU A 280 -8.24 11.59 14.94
CA LEU A 280 -9.45 10.78 15.07
C LEU A 280 -10.12 10.93 16.44
N ALA A 281 -9.37 11.22 17.50
CA ALA A 281 -9.94 11.49 18.83
C ALA A 281 -10.73 12.81 18.85
N GLY A 282 -10.34 13.80 18.05
CA GLY A 282 -10.99 15.12 17.98
C GLY A 282 -12.05 15.27 16.89
N VAL A 283 -12.09 14.37 15.90
CA VAL A 283 -12.89 14.56 14.68
C VAL A 283 -14.41 14.68 14.93
N ALA A 284 -14.91 14.11 16.04
CA ALA A 284 -16.32 14.23 16.41
C ALA A 284 -16.75 15.67 16.76
N ALA A 285 -15.81 16.53 17.15
CA ALA A 285 -16.05 17.95 17.42
C ALA A 285 -15.97 18.83 16.16
N TYR A 286 -15.58 18.25 15.02
CA TYR A 286 -15.42 18.93 13.74
C TYR A 286 -16.60 18.65 12.80
N ASN A 287 -17.25 19.71 12.32
CA ASN A 287 -18.27 19.63 11.29
C ASN A 287 -17.76 20.20 9.96
N SER A 288 -17.40 19.31 9.03
CA SER A 288 -16.96 19.71 7.68
C SER A 288 -17.99 20.48 6.84
N ASN A 289 -19.28 20.45 7.22
CA ASN A 289 -20.32 21.24 6.54
C ASN A 289 -20.41 22.68 7.07
N ASP A 290 -19.75 22.99 8.19
CA ASP A 290 -19.59 24.35 8.69
C ASP A 290 -18.36 24.98 8.03
N VAL A 291 -18.58 26.06 7.29
CA VAL A 291 -17.54 26.71 6.48
C VAL A 291 -16.42 27.29 7.34
N ASP A 292 -16.73 27.84 8.51
CA ASP A 292 -15.72 28.43 9.40
C ASP A 292 -14.90 27.33 10.07
N GLN A 293 -15.53 26.23 10.48
CA GLN A 293 -14.81 25.07 11.02
C GLN A 293 -13.94 24.39 9.95
N TYR A 294 -14.45 24.22 8.73
CA TYR A 294 -13.70 23.69 7.60
C TYR A 294 -12.47 24.57 7.30
N ASN A 295 -12.65 25.88 7.18
CA ASN A 295 -11.55 26.79 6.92
C ASN A 295 -10.54 26.81 8.08
N LEU A 296 -10.99 26.75 9.34
CA LEU A 296 -10.08 26.65 10.48
C LEU A 296 -9.26 25.36 10.41
N HIS A 297 -9.92 24.24 10.10
CA HIS A 297 -9.29 22.93 9.94
C HIS A 297 -8.20 22.95 8.86
N GLU A 298 -8.55 23.37 7.64
CA GLU A 298 -7.64 23.46 6.49
C GLU A 298 -6.53 24.52 6.69
N TRP A 299 -6.71 25.50 7.57
CA TRP A 299 -5.68 26.49 7.89
C TRP A 299 -4.72 26.04 8.99
N LEU A 300 -5.25 25.40 10.04
CA LEU A 300 -4.53 25.14 11.29
C LEU A 300 -3.76 23.83 11.25
N TRP A 301 -4.39 22.74 10.79
CA TRP A 301 -3.77 21.41 10.78
C TRP A 301 -2.52 21.34 9.91
N PRO A 302 -2.50 21.85 8.67
CA PRO A 302 -1.28 21.85 7.87
C PRO A 302 -0.12 22.59 8.54
N LYS A 303 -0.39 23.66 9.29
CA LYS A 303 0.67 24.40 10.00
C LYS A 303 1.28 23.58 11.12
N PHE A 304 0.45 22.93 11.95
CA PHE A 304 0.95 22.05 13.00
C PHE A 304 1.69 20.85 12.43
N ILE A 305 1.12 20.21 11.39
CA ILE A 305 1.76 19.09 10.72
C ILE A 305 3.11 19.53 10.12
N GLN A 306 3.18 20.67 9.45
CA GLN A 306 4.43 21.16 8.87
C GLN A 306 5.48 21.47 9.96
N GLN A 307 5.08 22.10 11.06
CA GLN A 307 5.97 22.37 12.20
C GLN A 307 6.56 21.08 12.78
N ASP A 308 5.72 20.06 12.98
CA ASP A 308 6.17 18.75 13.44
C ASP A 308 7.11 18.09 12.42
N LEU A 309 6.78 18.14 11.13
CA LEU A 309 7.62 17.59 10.07
C LEU A 309 8.99 18.27 10.01
N ASP A 310 9.05 19.59 10.18
CA ASP A 310 10.31 20.35 10.25
C ASP A 310 11.14 19.94 11.47
N ALA A 311 10.52 19.82 12.65
CA ALA A 311 11.19 19.36 13.86
C ALA A 311 11.71 17.92 13.72
N LEU A 312 10.90 17.02 13.14
CA LEU A 312 11.28 15.62 12.89
C LEU A 312 12.41 15.51 11.87
N ARG A 313 12.40 16.34 10.82
CA ARG A 313 13.50 16.42 9.86
C ARG A 313 14.81 16.70 10.59
N ASP A 314 14.80 17.70 11.46
CA ASP A 314 15.98 18.14 12.19
C ASP A 314 16.43 17.07 13.21
N GLU A 315 15.49 16.45 13.93
CA GLU A 315 15.77 15.32 14.83
C GLU A 315 16.41 14.15 14.08
N TYR A 316 15.79 13.71 12.98
CA TYR A 316 16.27 12.56 12.19
C TYR A 316 17.64 12.82 11.56
N ASN A 317 17.90 14.06 11.13
CA ASN A 317 19.18 14.44 10.54
C ASN A 317 20.29 14.62 11.58
N ASN A 318 19.96 14.94 12.83
CA ASN A 318 20.92 15.04 13.93
C ASN A 318 21.12 13.70 14.68
N HIS A 319 20.16 12.79 14.60
CA HIS A 319 20.23 11.49 15.27
C HIS A 319 21.33 10.61 14.68
N LYS A 320 22.26 10.16 15.54
CA LYS A 320 23.30 9.19 15.17
C LYS A 320 22.68 7.85 14.82
N THR A 321 22.81 7.44 13.55
CA THR A 321 22.31 6.14 13.10
C THR A 321 23.16 5.00 13.65
N ARG A 322 22.56 3.81 13.80
CA ARG A 322 23.31 2.59 14.15
C ARG A 322 24.33 2.28 13.06
N TYR A 323 25.52 1.85 13.47
CA TYR A 323 26.52 1.33 12.55
C TYR A 323 26.07 0.01 11.92
N ASP A 324 26.22 -0.10 10.61
CA ASP A 324 25.95 -1.30 9.83
C ASP A 324 27.16 -1.60 8.94
N LYS A 325 27.81 -2.73 9.22
CA LYS A 325 28.99 -3.21 8.48
C LYS A 325 28.70 -3.61 7.04
N ASN A 326 27.43 -3.88 6.71
CA ASN A 326 27.00 -4.31 5.38
C ASN A 326 26.49 -3.13 4.54
N LYS A 327 26.46 -1.91 5.08
CA LYS A 327 26.07 -0.70 4.33
C LYS A 327 27.31 -0.12 3.66
N LEU A 328 27.27 0.04 2.34
CA LEU A 328 28.36 0.70 1.58
C LEU A 328 28.40 2.21 1.82
N LEU A 329 27.23 2.80 2.08
CA LEU A 329 27.06 4.22 2.37
C LEU A 329 27.28 4.51 3.85
N PRO A 330 27.54 5.78 4.24
CA PRO A 330 27.73 6.18 5.64
C PRO A 330 26.71 5.57 6.61
N SER A 331 27.21 4.99 7.69
CA SER A 331 26.45 4.41 8.81
C SER A 331 27.18 4.68 10.13
N GLY A 332 26.49 4.58 11.27
CA GLY A 332 27.11 4.83 12.57
C GLY A 332 27.34 6.31 12.89
N VAL A 333 26.77 7.20 12.09
CA VAL A 333 26.94 8.67 12.13
C VAL A 333 25.57 9.32 11.89
N SER A 334 25.40 10.57 12.32
CA SER A 334 24.19 11.32 11.97
C SER A 334 24.27 11.81 10.52
N PRO A 335 23.15 11.89 9.79
CA PRO A 335 23.13 12.39 8.42
C PRO A 335 23.78 13.77 8.27
N ASN A 336 23.53 14.72 9.18
CA ASN A 336 24.14 16.04 9.12
C ASN A 336 25.68 15.99 9.23
N VAL A 337 26.22 15.15 10.11
CA VAL A 337 27.68 15.02 10.26
C VAL A 337 28.29 14.34 9.03
N ALA A 338 27.65 13.29 8.50
CA ALA A 338 28.11 12.64 7.26
C ALA A 338 28.15 13.63 6.10
N MET A 339 27.08 14.40 5.92
CA MET A 339 26.95 15.39 4.85
C MET A 339 27.93 16.56 5.01
N ALA A 340 28.21 17.01 6.24
CA ALA A 340 29.15 18.10 6.47
C ALA A 340 30.63 17.68 6.35
N LEU A 341 30.94 16.45 6.77
CA LEU A 341 32.30 15.91 6.82
C LEU A 341 32.57 14.90 5.69
N TYR A 342 31.86 15.03 4.56
CA TYR A 342 32.02 14.15 3.41
C TYR A 342 33.48 13.99 2.94
N PRO A 343 34.39 15.00 3.00
CA PRO A 343 35.77 14.80 2.60
C PRO A 343 36.51 13.73 3.42
N GLN A 344 36.08 13.46 4.66
CA GLN A 344 36.66 12.41 5.51
C GLN A 344 36.38 10.99 4.99
N TYR A 345 35.40 10.85 4.09
CA TYR A 345 35.08 9.62 3.40
C TYR A 345 35.78 9.49 2.04
N GLY A 346 36.63 10.47 1.67
CA GLY A 346 37.35 10.48 0.40
C GLY A 346 36.46 10.72 -0.82
N VAL A 347 35.31 11.39 -0.64
CA VAL A 347 34.35 11.71 -1.70
C VAL A 347 34.21 13.21 -1.89
N GLU A 348 33.56 13.63 -2.96
CA GLU A 348 33.22 15.03 -3.24
C GLU A 348 31.71 15.27 -3.15
N SER A 349 31.32 16.55 -3.04
CA SER A 349 29.93 16.95 -3.18
C SER A 349 29.56 17.01 -4.66
N TYR A 350 28.42 16.41 -5.01
CA TYR A 350 27.86 16.40 -6.36
C TYR A 350 26.70 17.39 -6.50
N LEU A 351 26.62 18.39 -5.62
CA LEU A 351 25.65 19.47 -5.71
C LEU A 351 26.06 20.41 -6.86
N ILE A 352 25.26 20.46 -7.92
CA ILE A 352 25.52 21.31 -9.08
C ILE A 352 25.01 22.72 -8.77
N PRO A 353 25.88 23.74 -8.72
CA PRO A 353 25.45 25.11 -8.46
C PRO A 353 24.50 25.61 -9.54
N VAL A 354 23.52 26.41 -9.14
CA VAL A 354 22.55 27.02 -10.06
C VAL A 354 22.43 28.52 -9.82
N ASP A 355 21.98 29.26 -10.84
CA ASP A 355 21.56 30.64 -10.66
C ASP A 355 20.18 30.67 -9.97
N ARG A 356 20.18 31.09 -8.70
CA ARG A 356 18.97 31.21 -7.89
C ARG A 356 17.91 32.15 -8.48
N ASN A 357 18.29 33.14 -9.30
CA ASN A 357 17.32 34.02 -9.94
C ASN A 357 16.50 33.29 -11.01
N VAL A 358 17.14 32.39 -11.77
CA VAL A 358 16.45 31.52 -12.73
C VAL A 358 15.46 30.62 -12.00
N ILE A 359 15.88 30.03 -10.88
CA ILE A 359 15.01 29.15 -10.08
C ILE A 359 13.82 29.92 -9.50
N LEU A 360 14.04 31.11 -8.92
CA LEU A 360 12.97 31.97 -8.42
C LEU A 360 11.94 32.32 -9.49
N LYS A 361 12.41 32.67 -10.69
CA LYS A 361 11.52 32.96 -11.82
C LYS A 361 10.70 31.74 -12.23
N LEU A 362 11.32 30.58 -12.35
CA LEU A 362 10.63 29.33 -12.67
C LEU A 362 9.59 28.97 -11.59
N MET A 363 9.92 29.15 -10.31
CA MET A 363 8.97 28.94 -9.21
C MET A 363 7.74 29.84 -9.34
N ALA A 364 7.92 31.11 -9.70
CA ALA A 364 6.81 32.03 -9.96
C ALA A 364 5.98 31.60 -11.19
N ASP A 365 6.66 31.25 -12.29
CA ASP A 365 6.02 30.90 -13.57
C ASP A 365 5.12 29.65 -13.47
N ILE A 366 5.47 28.67 -12.64
CA ILE A 366 4.66 27.45 -12.49
C ILE A 366 3.44 27.62 -11.56
N GLY A 367 3.35 28.74 -10.82
CA GLY A 367 2.23 29.04 -9.91
C GLY A 367 2.63 29.47 -8.50
N GLY A 368 3.92 29.49 -8.17
CA GLY A 368 4.42 29.97 -6.89
C GLY A 368 3.95 29.16 -5.67
N GLU A 369 3.99 29.79 -4.50
CA GLU A 369 3.62 29.17 -3.22
C GLU A 369 2.14 28.76 -3.15
N ASP A 370 1.27 29.34 -3.98
CA ASP A 370 -0.16 28.99 -3.99
C ASP A 370 -0.39 27.50 -4.29
N LEU A 371 0.55 26.84 -4.98
CA LEU A 371 0.49 25.41 -5.28
C LEU A 371 0.55 24.50 -4.05
N ILE A 372 1.09 25.01 -2.94
CA ILE A 372 1.27 24.24 -1.68
C ILE A 372 0.39 24.77 -0.54
N ARG A 373 -0.45 25.77 -0.82
CA ARG A 373 -1.38 26.34 0.18
C ARG A 373 -2.68 25.55 0.21
N PHE A 374 -3.15 25.28 1.43
CA PHE A 374 -4.45 24.63 1.67
C PHE A 374 -5.64 25.58 1.50
N LEU A 375 -5.43 26.87 1.72
CA LEU A 375 -6.41 27.93 1.48
C LEU A 375 -5.75 29.07 0.71
N THR A 376 -6.47 29.63 -0.27
CA THR A 376 -6.03 30.83 -0.98
C THR A 376 -6.04 32.05 -0.06
N LEU A 377 -4.96 32.83 -0.06
CA LEU A 377 -4.76 34.00 0.82
C LEU A 377 -5.81 35.12 0.66
N PHE A 378 -6.66 35.05 -0.37
CA PHE A 378 -7.67 36.08 -0.66
C PHE A 378 -8.91 36.04 0.25
N GLY A 379 -9.01 35.10 1.18
CA GLY A 379 -10.09 35.05 2.16
C GLY A 379 -9.82 35.93 3.39
N HIS A 380 -10.76 36.80 3.75
CA HIS A 380 -10.87 37.54 5.03
C HIS A 380 -10.64 36.69 6.30
N PHE A 381 -10.57 35.36 6.19
CA PHE A 381 -10.43 34.40 7.27
C PHE A 381 -8.99 34.28 7.80
N SER A 382 -8.00 34.10 6.92
CA SER A 382 -6.60 33.89 7.34
C SER A 382 -6.05 35.08 8.13
N GLY A 383 -6.34 36.31 7.68
CA GLY A 383 -5.97 37.56 8.36
C GLY A 383 -6.63 37.75 9.73
N ARG A 384 -7.79 37.13 9.98
CA ARG A 384 -8.45 37.12 11.30
C ARG A 384 -7.80 36.13 12.28
N CYS A 385 -7.27 35.01 11.78
CA CYS A 385 -6.68 33.96 12.63
C CYS A 385 -5.21 34.23 13.02
N TYR A 386 -4.45 34.97 12.21
CA TYR A 386 -3.03 35.26 12.49
C TYR A 386 -2.75 35.91 13.86
N PRO A 387 -3.50 36.94 14.31
CA PRO A 387 -3.25 37.58 15.60
C PRO A 387 -3.40 36.64 16.80
N SER A 388 -4.40 35.75 16.77
CA SER A 388 -4.64 34.77 17.84
C SER A 388 -3.61 33.64 17.85
N TYR A 389 -3.13 33.22 16.68
CA TYR A 389 -2.10 32.18 16.57
C TYR A 389 -0.73 32.66 17.06
N ALA A 390 -0.34 33.90 16.72
CA ALA A 390 0.93 34.48 17.14
C ALA A 390 1.03 34.66 18.67
N MET A 391 -0.10 34.95 19.35
CA MET A 391 -0.16 35.04 20.82
C MET A 391 -0.02 33.70 21.56
N HIS A 392 -0.22 32.56 20.88
CA HIS A 392 -0.10 31.22 21.50
C HIS A 392 1.27 30.56 21.27
N LEU A 393 2.09 31.14 20.39
CA LEU A 393 3.46 30.68 20.10
C LEU A 393 4.54 31.50 20.82
N MET A 394 4.16 32.59 21.51
CA MET A 394 4.97 33.26 22.53
C MET A 394 4.63 32.71 23.90
#